data_AF-A0A2J4G9Z1-F1
#
_entry.id   AF-A0A2J4G9Z1-F1
#
_cell.length_a   1.000
_cell.length_b   1.000
_cell.length_c   1.000
_cell.angle_alpha   90.00
_cell.angle_beta   90.00
_cell.angle_gamma   90.00
#
_symmetry.space_group_name_H-M   'P 1'
#
loop_
_entity.id
_entity.type
_entity.pdbx_description
1 polymer ?
#
loop_
_entity_poly.entity_id
_entity_poly.type
_entity_poly.pdbx_seq_one_letter_code
_entity_poly.pdbx_strand_id
1 'polypeptide(L)'
;MMLTLFMPVICLTPGRVLRSASVNVGEVWMAVFLAYFVLVNVGHVLAGYAILLLYGALAVVAEIQDPPGLTLLDCLALPFIGILPHIFLIPVFATGSVSLLAIIFTVISAITEEIFFRGFLMKRLGLPIQALVFMYSHLSVTDPLFLVNSSLLAPHYFVFGLTAGLIADRKGFEGSSLFHATYNLAATLYFLALNTTTISLLLASDIFSLAAVLVYLRFSQHKILFSRV
;
A
#
# COMPACT_ATOMS: atom_id res chain seq x y z
N MET A 1 16.75 -22.27 -11.48
CA MET A 1 17.74 -21.16 -11.53
C MET A 1 17.19 -20.07 -10.60
N MET A 2 17.70 -20.03 -9.36
CA MET A 2 17.14 -19.29 -8.22
C MET A 2 17.51 -17.80 -8.29
N LEU A 3 16.50 -16.94 -8.16
CA LEU A 3 16.64 -15.51 -7.85
C LEU A 3 16.76 -15.37 -6.33
N THR A 4 17.99 -15.46 -5.82
CA THR A 4 18.40 -14.98 -4.51
C THR A 4 19.44 -13.91 -4.75
N LEU A 5 19.02 -12.64 -4.85
CA LEU A 5 19.92 -11.50 -4.82
C LEU A 5 19.13 -10.25 -4.42
N PHE A 6 19.72 -9.47 -3.51
CA PHE A 6 19.25 -8.24 -2.86
C PHE A 6 18.61 -8.37 -1.46
N MET A 7 19.40 -8.86 -0.50
CA MET A 7 19.47 -8.23 0.83
C MET A 7 20.92 -7.83 1.10
N PRO A 8 21.26 -6.54 1.27
CA PRO A 8 22.55 -6.18 1.84
C PRO A 8 22.50 -6.49 3.34
N VAL A 9 23.33 -7.45 3.75
CA VAL A 9 23.72 -7.68 5.13
C VAL A 9 24.44 -6.42 5.63
N ILE A 10 23.73 -5.57 6.37
CA ILE A 10 24.36 -4.55 7.21
C ILE A 10 24.49 -5.16 8.61
N CYS A 11 25.58 -5.90 8.80
CA CYS A 11 26.10 -6.18 10.14
C CYS A 11 26.76 -4.89 10.66
N LEU A 12 26.01 -4.06 11.38
CA LEU A 12 26.57 -3.05 12.26
C LEU A 12 26.07 -3.32 13.67
N THR A 13 27.03 -3.53 14.56
CA THR A 13 26.83 -3.74 16.00
C THR A 13 26.02 -2.60 16.61
N PRO A 14 25.05 -2.92 17.49
CA PRO A 14 24.03 -1.97 17.92
C PRO A 14 24.46 -1.22 19.18
N GLY A 15 24.06 0.05 19.26
CA GLY A 15 23.86 0.71 20.54
C GLY A 15 24.85 1.81 20.88
N ARG A 16 24.45 3.05 20.59
CA ARG A 16 24.65 4.31 21.38
C ARG A 16 25.11 5.51 20.56
N VAL A 17 25.77 5.34 19.42
CA VAL A 17 26.41 6.50 18.75
C VAL A 17 25.47 7.28 17.82
N LEU A 18 24.32 6.73 17.41
CA LEU A 18 23.35 7.42 16.54
C LEU A 18 22.20 8.14 17.26
N ARG A 19 22.37 8.48 18.55
CA ARG A 19 21.35 9.28 19.29
C ARG A 19 21.56 10.78 19.24
N SER A 20 22.72 11.29 18.80
CA SER A 20 23.04 12.72 18.86
C SER A 20 22.92 13.46 17.52
N ALA A 21 22.68 12.75 16.42
CA ALA A 21 22.35 13.33 15.12
C ALA A 21 20.95 12.87 14.63
N SER A 22 20.08 12.47 15.57
CA SER A 22 18.69 12.19 15.27
C SER A 22 17.99 13.53 15.00
N VAL A 23 18.11 14.03 13.77
CA VAL A 23 16.89 14.53 13.13
C VAL A 23 15.87 13.47 13.43
N ASN A 24 14.87 13.81 14.25
CA ASN A 24 13.89 12.86 14.73
C ASN A 24 13.22 12.36 13.45
N VAL A 25 13.67 11.22 12.90
CA VAL A 25 13.32 10.80 11.54
C VAL A 25 11.80 10.82 11.45
N GLY A 26 11.15 10.40 12.53
CA GLY A 26 9.73 10.51 12.76
C GLY A 26 9.03 11.86 12.63
N GLU A 27 9.68 13.00 12.81
CA GLU A 27 9.04 14.34 12.77
C GLU A 27 9.01 14.95 11.37
N VAL A 28 9.86 14.49 10.45
CA VAL A 28 9.99 15.09 9.11
C VAL A 28 9.00 14.50 8.11
N TRP A 29 8.17 13.52 8.51
CA TRP A 29 7.27 12.79 7.61
C TRP A 29 6.30 13.69 6.85
N MET A 30 5.82 14.79 7.44
CA MET A 30 4.91 15.71 6.77
C MET A 30 5.59 16.41 5.60
N ALA A 31 6.84 16.83 5.78
CA ALA A 31 7.62 17.46 4.72
C ALA A 31 7.95 16.46 3.60
N VAL A 32 8.26 15.21 3.97
CA VAL A 32 8.48 14.11 3.01
C VAL A 32 7.20 13.79 2.23
N PHE A 33 6.07 13.68 2.92
CA PHE A 33 4.76 13.45 2.31
C PHE A 33 4.39 14.59 1.36
N LEU A 34 4.57 15.85 1.78
CA LEU A 34 4.31 17.00 0.92
C LEU A 34 5.24 17.02 -0.30
N ALA A 35 6.53 16.71 -0.13
CA ALA A 35 7.47 16.60 -1.24
C ALA A 35 7.07 15.50 -2.22
N TYR A 36 6.71 14.31 -1.73
CA TYR A 36 6.14 13.22 -2.52
C TYR A 36 4.92 13.70 -3.32
N PHE A 37 3.94 14.28 -2.62
CA PHE A 37 2.68 14.72 -3.18
C PHE A 37 2.88 15.76 -4.29
N VAL A 38 3.71 16.78 -4.04
CA VAL A 38 4.04 17.81 -5.03
C VAL A 38 4.74 17.19 -6.24
N LEU A 39 5.79 16.39 -6.03
CA LEU A 39 6.58 15.79 -7.11
C LEU A 39 5.73 14.91 -8.03
N VAL A 40 4.88 14.05 -7.48
CA VAL A 40 3.97 13.21 -8.28
C VAL A 40 3.02 14.10 -9.10
N ASN A 41 2.47 15.15 -8.49
CA ASN A 41 1.51 16.03 -9.13
C ASN A 41 2.11 16.91 -10.24
N VAL A 42 3.41 17.26 -10.15
CA VAL A 42 4.12 18.03 -11.20
C VAL A 42 4.84 17.14 -12.23
N GLY A 43 4.56 15.83 -12.26
CA GLY A 43 5.08 14.89 -13.26
C GLY A 43 6.43 14.25 -12.92
N HIS A 44 7.00 14.51 -11.74
CA HIS A 44 8.23 13.88 -11.25
C HIS A 44 7.93 12.62 -10.42
N VAL A 45 7.15 11.70 -10.99
CA VAL A 45 6.64 10.50 -10.29
C VAL A 45 7.76 9.67 -9.67
N LEU A 46 8.81 9.33 -10.45
CA LEU A 46 9.93 8.52 -9.94
C LEU A 46 10.65 9.17 -8.76
N ALA A 47 10.85 10.49 -8.80
CA ALA A 47 11.50 11.22 -7.71
C ALA A 47 10.62 11.25 -6.45
N GLY A 48 9.31 11.44 -6.62
CA GLY A 48 8.35 11.36 -5.52
C GLY A 48 8.44 10.00 -4.82
N TYR A 49 8.29 8.91 -5.57
CA TYR A 49 8.37 7.55 -5.01
C TYR A 49 9.74 7.23 -4.41
N ALA A 50 10.83 7.70 -5.00
CA ALA A 50 12.17 7.50 -4.44
C ALA A 50 12.34 8.16 -3.06
N ILE A 51 11.84 9.39 -2.89
CA ILE A 51 11.86 10.09 -1.59
C ILE A 51 10.99 9.35 -0.57
N LEU A 52 9.80 8.91 -0.98
CA LEU A 52 8.87 8.18 -0.12
C LEU A 52 9.49 6.85 0.36
N LEU A 53 10.12 6.10 -0.56
CA LEU A 53 10.79 4.82 -0.26
C LEU A 53 11.98 5.01 0.67
N LEU A 54 12.88 5.96 0.34
CA LEU A 54 14.08 6.21 1.13
C LEU A 54 13.72 6.55 2.57
N TYR A 55 12.77 7.47 2.75
CA TYR A 55 12.33 7.86 4.08
C TYR A 55 11.60 6.72 4.79
N GLY A 56 10.66 6.05 4.13
CA GLY A 56 9.91 4.94 4.70
C GLY A 56 10.82 3.80 5.17
N ALA A 57 11.82 3.42 4.36
CA ALA A 57 12.79 2.39 4.72
C ALA A 57 13.64 2.80 5.93
N LEU A 58 14.15 4.04 5.96
CA LEU A 58 14.91 4.56 7.10
C LEU A 58 14.06 4.59 8.38
N ALA A 59 12.80 5.01 8.27
CA ALA A 59 11.90 5.12 9.40
C ALA A 59 11.48 3.74 9.94
N VAL A 60 11.20 2.77 9.07
CA VAL A 60 10.91 1.39 9.46
C VAL A 60 12.11 0.74 10.16
N VAL A 61 13.33 0.92 9.63
CA VAL A 61 14.55 0.41 10.28
C VAL A 61 14.79 1.06 11.64
N ALA A 62 14.52 2.36 11.77
CA ALA A 62 14.66 3.09 13.03
C ALA A 62 13.61 2.68 14.08
N GLU A 63 12.43 2.24 13.66
CA GLU A 63 11.30 1.90 14.52
C GLU A 63 11.13 0.38 14.73
N ILE A 64 12.25 -0.37 14.77
CA ILE A 64 12.37 -1.85 14.93
C ILE A 64 11.09 -2.49 15.45
N GLN A 65 10.37 -3.19 14.58
CA GLN A 65 9.36 -4.16 14.98
C GLN A 65 9.44 -5.36 14.04
N ASP A 66 9.46 -6.54 14.62
CA ASP A 66 9.25 -7.79 13.89
C ASP A 66 7.74 -7.95 13.69
N PRO A 67 7.19 -7.74 12.48
CA PRO A 67 5.82 -8.13 12.22
C PRO A 67 5.70 -9.65 12.41
N PRO A 68 4.50 -10.15 12.76
CA PRO A 68 4.25 -11.58 12.69
C PRO A 68 4.51 -12.04 11.25
N GLY A 69 5.50 -12.92 11.07
CA GLY A 69 5.91 -13.39 9.75
C GLY A 69 4.73 -13.92 8.94
N LEU A 70 4.78 -13.70 7.63
CA LEU A 70 3.75 -14.20 6.71
C LEU A 70 3.75 -15.72 6.66
N THR A 71 2.56 -16.31 6.73
CA THR A 71 2.37 -17.74 6.50
C THR A 71 2.18 -18.03 5.01
N LEU A 72 2.35 -19.29 4.60
CA LEU A 72 2.01 -19.71 3.23
C LEU A 72 0.56 -19.39 2.88
N LEU A 73 -0.37 -19.49 3.84
CA LEU A 73 -1.77 -19.14 3.62
C LEU A 73 -1.93 -17.65 3.31
N ASP A 74 -1.17 -16.78 3.98
CA ASP A 74 -1.19 -15.33 3.71
C ASP A 74 -0.72 -15.03 2.29
N CYS A 75 0.35 -15.70 1.85
CA CYS A 75 0.90 -15.56 0.49
C CYS A 75 -0.05 -16.04 -0.60
N LEU A 76 -1.05 -16.88 -0.28
CA LEU A 76 -2.07 -17.35 -1.23
C LEU A 76 -3.35 -16.52 -1.16
N ALA A 77 -3.82 -16.25 0.05
CA ALA A 77 -5.11 -15.60 0.29
C ALA A 77 -5.09 -14.12 -0.05
N LEU A 78 -4.05 -13.37 0.36
CA LEU A 78 -4.01 -11.92 0.18
C LEU A 78 -3.95 -11.51 -1.29
N PRO A 79 -3.13 -12.17 -2.16
CA PRO A 79 -3.20 -11.92 -3.59
C PRO A 79 -4.58 -12.17 -4.19
N PHE A 80 -5.24 -13.27 -3.82
CA PHE A 80 -6.57 -13.62 -4.31
C PHE A 80 -7.61 -12.58 -3.89
N ILE A 81 -7.58 -12.14 -2.62
CA ILE A 81 -8.47 -11.10 -2.10
C ILE A 81 -8.22 -9.75 -2.79
N GLY A 82 -6.97 -9.43 -3.16
CA GLY A 82 -6.64 -8.22 -3.93
C GLY A 82 -7.20 -8.22 -5.36
N ILE A 83 -7.31 -9.39 -5.99
CA ILE A 83 -7.87 -9.54 -7.33
C ILE A 83 -9.40 -9.57 -7.30
N LEU A 84 -10.00 -10.11 -6.24
CA LEU A 84 -11.44 -10.35 -6.10
C LEU A 84 -12.35 -9.15 -6.46
N PRO A 85 -12.05 -7.89 -6.08
CA PRO A 85 -12.85 -6.72 -6.46
C PRO A 85 -13.00 -6.55 -7.97
N HIS A 86 -11.97 -6.93 -8.72
CA HIS A 86 -11.92 -6.75 -10.17
C HIS A 86 -12.86 -7.71 -10.89
N ILE A 87 -13.25 -8.83 -10.27
CA ILE A 87 -14.19 -9.79 -10.87
C ILE A 87 -15.55 -9.14 -11.12
N PHE A 88 -16.01 -8.29 -10.19
CA PHE A 88 -17.28 -7.57 -10.32
C PHE A 88 -17.26 -6.47 -11.38
N LEU A 89 -16.06 -6.05 -11.77
CA LEU A 89 -15.83 -4.97 -12.72
C LEU A 89 -15.59 -5.49 -14.16
N ILE A 90 -15.46 -6.81 -14.35
CA ILE A 90 -15.32 -7.45 -15.67
C ILE A 90 -16.33 -6.93 -16.71
N PRO A 91 -17.63 -6.76 -16.41
CA PRO A 91 -18.60 -6.31 -17.41
C PRO A 91 -18.37 -4.89 -17.93
N VAL A 92 -17.60 -4.07 -17.21
CA VAL A 92 -17.36 -2.65 -17.50
C VAL A 92 -15.91 -2.34 -17.83
N PHE A 93 -15.04 -3.36 -17.88
CA PHE A 93 -13.64 -3.21 -18.22
C PHE A 93 -13.43 -3.11 -19.74
N ALA A 94 -12.46 -2.26 -20.12
CA ALA A 94 -11.78 -2.37 -21.39
C ALA A 94 -10.39 -2.98 -21.15
N THR A 95 -9.98 -3.90 -22.02
CA THR A 95 -8.61 -4.44 -22.03
C THR A 95 -7.72 -3.56 -22.91
N GLY A 96 -6.48 -3.35 -22.48
CA GLY A 96 -5.49 -2.60 -23.25
C GLY A 96 -4.11 -3.24 -23.14
N SER A 97 -3.22 -2.89 -24.06
CA SER A 97 -1.81 -3.31 -23.97
C SER A 97 -1.11 -2.49 -22.89
N VAL A 98 -0.56 -3.17 -21.89
CA VAL A 98 0.23 -2.57 -20.82
C VAL A 98 1.71 -2.86 -21.07
N SER A 99 2.56 -1.85 -20.93
CA SER A 99 4.01 -2.04 -21.03
C SER A 99 4.56 -2.80 -19.82
N LEU A 100 5.62 -3.59 -20.01
CA LEU A 100 6.31 -4.25 -18.90
C LEU A 100 6.81 -3.26 -17.85
N LEU A 101 7.25 -2.07 -18.28
CA LEU A 101 7.68 -1.00 -17.38
C LEU A 101 6.55 -0.55 -16.45
N ALA A 102 5.33 -0.37 -16.98
CA ALA A 102 4.17 -0.02 -16.18
C ALA A 102 3.87 -1.11 -15.13
N ILE A 103 3.89 -2.39 -15.52
CA ILE A 103 3.68 -3.53 -14.61
C ILE A 103 4.70 -3.51 -13.46
N ILE A 104 6.00 -3.33 -13.78
CA ILE A 104 7.06 -3.28 -12.77
C ILE A 104 6.85 -2.08 -11.85
N PHE A 105 6.56 -0.91 -12.41
CA PHE A 105 6.33 0.30 -11.63
C PHE A 105 5.12 0.17 -10.70
N THR A 106 4.02 -0.41 -11.17
CA THR A 106 2.80 -0.69 -10.37
C THR A 106 3.10 -1.51 -9.11
N VAL A 107 3.97 -2.51 -9.21
CA VAL A 107 4.36 -3.34 -8.06
C VAL A 107 5.27 -2.57 -7.11
N ILE A 108 6.29 -1.88 -7.64
CA ILE A 108 7.25 -1.12 -6.83
C ILE A 108 6.57 0.04 -6.10
N SER A 109 5.66 0.75 -6.77
CA SER A 109 4.87 1.84 -6.19
C SER A 109 4.01 1.33 -5.03
N ALA A 110 3.26 0.24 -5.22
CA ALA A 110 2.47 -0.38 -4.16
C ALA A 110 3.32 -0.72 -2.92
N ILE A 111 4.44 -1.40 -3.10
CA ILE A 111 5.35 -1.75 -1.99
C ILE A 111 5.90 -0.50 -1.31
N THR A 112 6.30 0.51 -2.08
CA THR A 112 6.83 1.78 -1.57
C THR A 112 5.80 2.51 -0.70
N GLU A 113 4.56 2.58 -1.17
CA GLU A 113 3.46 3.16 -0.42
C GLU A 113 3.19 2.38 0.86
N GLU A 114 3.17 1.05 0.81
CA GLU A 114 2.94 0.24 2.01
C GLU A 114 4.05 0.41 3.06
N ILE A 115 5.31 0.50 2.66
CA ILE A 115 6.42 0.78 3.58
C ILE A 115 6.18 2.10 4.32
N PHE A 116 5.82 3.17 3.60
CA PHE A 116 5.60 4.48 4.21
C PHE A 116 4.30 4.54 5.01
N PHE A 117 3.18 4.21 4.39
CA PHE A 117 1.86 4.38 4.96
C PHE A 117 1.58 3.36 6.06
N ARG A 118 1.90 2.07 5.86
CA ARG A 118 1.54 1.00 6.80
C ARG A 118 2.71 0.62 7.70
N GLY A 119 3.92 0.61 7.16
CA GLY A 119 5.14 0.33 7.92
C GLY A 119 5.49 1.42 8.93
N PHE A 120 5.24 2.68 8.57
CA PHE A 120 5.59 3.84 9.38
C PHE A 120 4.38 4.68 9.84
N LEU A 121 3.60 5.26 8.92
CA LEU A 121 2.64 6.31 9.26
C LEU A 121 1.46 5.80 10.12
N MET A 122 1.00 4.58 9.86
CA MET A 122 -0.11 3.95 10.59
C MET A 122 0.14 3.88 12.10
N LYS A 123 1.38 3.66 12.53
CA LYS A 123 1.77 3.60 13.96
C LYS A 123 1.59 4.94 14.67
N ARG A 124 1.67 6.04 13.91
CA ARG A 124 1.61 7.42 14.44
C ARG A 124 0.21 7.97 14.44
N LEU A 125 -0.53 7.72 13.36
CA LEU A 125 -1.83 8.34 13.13
C LEU A 125 -2.99 7.39 13.44
N GLY A 126 -2.73 6.09 13.57
CA GLY A 126 -3.76 5.06 13.61
C GLY A 126 -4.41 4.82 12.25
N LEU A 127 -5.21 3.75 12.18
CA LEU A 127 -5.82 3.27 10.94
C LEU A 127 -6.66 4.34 10.20
N PRO A 128 -7.65 5.03 10.83
CA PRO A 128 -8.57 5.87 10.06
C PRO A 128 -7.88 7.11 9.47
N ILE A 129 -6.99 7.72 10.25
CA ILE A 129 -6.28 8.94 9.81
C ILE A 129 -5.24 8.58 8.75
N GLN A 130 -4.51 7.46 8.90
CA GLN A 130 -3.60 7.01 7.85
C GLN A 130 -4.32 6.74 6.53
N ALA A 131 -5.48 6.06 6.57
CA ALA A 131 -6.29 5.83 5.37
C ALA A 131 -6.76 7.13 4.71
N LEU A 132 -7.08 8.15 5.51
CA LEU A 132 -7.42 9.48 5.02
C LEU A 132 -6.20 10.16 4.33
N VAL A 133 -5.01 10.07 4.91
CA VAL A 133 -3.78 10.62 4.29
C VAL A 133 -3.46 9.87 2.98
N PHE A 134 -3.63 8.55 2.95
CA PHE A 134 -3.49 7.74 1.74
C PHE A 134 -4.49 8.15 0.65
N MET A 135 -5.76 8.37 1.01
CA MET A 135 -6.76 8.90 0.08
C MET A 135 -6.33 10.24 -0.52
N TYR A 136 -5.89 11.18 0.32
CA TYR A 136 -5.46 12.49 -0.15
C TYR A 136 -4.22 12.43 -1.04
N SER A 137 -3.33 11.46 -0.83
CA SER A 137 -2.12 11.31 -1.63
C SER A 137 -2.38 10.95 -3.10
N HIS A 138 -3.60 10.51 -3.41
CA HIS A 138 -4.02 10.12 -4.75
C HIS A 138 -4.80 11.21 -5.49
N LEU A 139 -4.99 12.39 -4.89
CA LEU A 139 -5.61 13.52 -5.57
C LEU A 139 -4.64 14.14 -6.57
N SER A 140 -5.15 14.40 -7.78
CA SER A 140 -4.45 15.17 -8.81
C SER A 140 -4.83 16.65 -8.69
N VAL A 141 -3.93 17.50 -8.23
CA VAL A 141 -4.23 18.92 -7.89
C VAL A 141 -3.72 19.92 -8.92
N THR A 142 -3.01 19.48 -9.95
CA THR A 142 -2.43 20.39 -10.96
C THR A 142 -3.41 20.81 -12.04
N ASP A 143 -4.45 20.00 -12.30
CA ASP A 143 -5.49 20.30 -13.28
C ASP A 143 -6.87 20.17 -12.64
N PRO A 144 -7.77 21.18 -12.76
CA PRO A 144 -9.09 21.13 -12.14
C PRO A 144 -9.97 19.95 -12.59
N LEU A 145 -9.86 19.52 -13.85
CA LEU A 145 -10.64 18.38 -14.36
C LEU A 145 -10.11 17.07 -13.76
N PHE A 146 -8.79 16.91 -13.69
CA PHE A 146 -8.17 15.77 -13.01
C PHE A 146 -8.44 15.77 -11.51
N LEU A 147 -8.55 16.94 -10.87
CA LEU A 147 -8.93 17.05 -9.46
C LEU A 147 -10.34 16.53 -9.23
N VAL A 148 -11.31 16.95 -10.05
CA VAL A 148 -12.68 16.44 -9.97
C VAL A 148 -12.70 14.93 -10.15
N ASN A 149 -12.06 14.43 -11.21
CA ASN A 149 -12.03 13.00 -11.53
C ASN A 149 -11.37 12.16 -10.43
N SER A 150 -10.23 12.58 -9.91
CA SER A 150 -9.54 11.88 -8.80
C SER A 150 -10.31 11.99 -7.48
N SER A 151 -11.01 13.11 -7.24
CA SER A 151 -11.85 13.27 -6.04
C SER A 151 -13.06 12.34 -6.05
N LEU A 152 -13.61 12.00 -7.22
CA LEU A 152 -14.68 11.00 -7.31
C LEU A 152 -14.21 9.58 -6.92
N LEU A 153 -12.90 9.31 -7.05
CA LEU A 153 -12.28 8.05 -6.61
C LEU A 153 -11.86 8.07 -5.14
N ALA A 154 -11.95 9.21 -4.44
CA ALA A 154 -11.53 9.33 -3.05
C ALA A 154 -12.20 8.31 -2.11
N PRO A 155 -13.52 8.01 -2.20
CA PRO A 155 -14.13 6.98 -1.37
C PRO A 155 -13.50 5.59 -1.57
N HIS A 156 -13.16 5.23 -2.82
CA HIS A 156 -12.45 3.99 -3.14
C HIS A 156 -11.08 3.97 -2.44
N TYR A 157 -10.27 5.02 -2.61
CA TYR A 157 -8.93 5.08 -1.98
C TYR A 157 -8.99 5.03 -0.47
N PHE A 158 -10.02 5.60 0.16
CA PHE A 158 -10.20 5.52 1.60
C PHE A 158 -10.52 4.10 2.07
N VAL A 159 -11.47 3.41 1.42
CA VAL A 159 -11.85 2.03 1.77
C VAL A 159 -10.69 1.06 1.51
N PHE A 160 -10.01 1.21 0.38
CA PHE A 160 -8.77 0.49 0.09
C PHE A 160 -7.73 0.78 1.17
N GLY A 161 -7.59 2.06 1.52
CA GLY A 161 -6.79 2.60 2.60
C GLY A 161 -6.91 1.81 3.90
N LEU A 162 -8.15 1.72 4.38
CA LEU A 162 -8.56 0.98 5.58
C LEU A 162 -8.30 -0.52 5.45
N THR A 163 -8.64 -1.12 4.31
CA THR A 163 -8.48 -2.56 4.06
C THR A 163 -7.02 -2.99 4.16
N ALA A 164 -6.13 -2.29 3.45
CA ALA A 164 -4.69 -2.47 3.51
C ALA A 164 -4.16 -2.27 4.94
N GLY A 165 -4.62 -1.22 5.63
CA GLY A 165 -4.23 -0.96 7.02
C GLY A 165 -4.64 -2.08 8.00
N LEU A 166 -5.82 -2.69 7.83
CA LEU A 166 -6.26 -3.82 8.66
C LEU A 166 -5.42 -5.08 8.42
N ILE A 167 -5.01 -5.31 7.17
CA ILE A 167 -4.05 -6.37 6.85
C ILE A 167 -2.73 -6.07 7.56
N ALA A 168 -2.22 -4.85 7.43
CA ALA A 168 -0.95 -4.45 8.04
C ALA A 168 -0.93 -4.58 9.56
N ASP A 169 -2.02 -4.22 10.25
CA ASP A 169 -2.18 -4.37 11.70
C ASP A 169 -2.00 -5.83 12.16
N ARG A 170 -2.39 -6.80 11.31
CA ARG A 170 -2.39 -8.23 11.65
C ARG A 170 -1.26 -9.03 11.03
N LYS A 171 -0.71 -8.58 9.91
CA LYS A 171 0.20 -9.33 9.03
C LYS A 171 1.43 -8.53 8.58
N GLY A 172 1.62 -7.33 9.13
CA GLY A 172 2.71 -6.44 8.71
C GLY A 172 2.45 -5.77 7.36
N PHE A 173 3.26 -4.75 7.06
CA PHE A 173 3.17 -4.02 5.79
C PHE A 173 3.48 -4.94 4.59
N GLU A 174 4.19 -6.05 4.81
CA GLU A 174 4.48 -7.07 3.80
C GLU A 174 3.19 -7.76 3.32
N GLY A 175 2.30 -8.15 4.25
CA GLY A 175 1.00 -8.72 3.89
C GLY A 175 0.15 -7.72 3.12
N SER A 176 0.15 -6.47 3.58
CA SER A 176 -0.54 -5.38 2.89
C SER A 176 0.06 -5.11 1.50
N SER A 177 1.38 -5.23 1.35
CA SER A 177 2.10 -5.08 0.07
C SER A 177 1.69 -6.14 -0.94
N LEU A 178 1.52 -7.40 -0.50
CA LEU A 178 1.03 -8.46 -1.38
C LEU A 178 -0.37 -8.15 -1.90
N PHE A 179 -1.28 -7.76 -1.01
CA PHE A 179 -2.64 -7.36 -1.36
C PHE A 179 -2.65 -6.15 -2.32
N HIS A 180 -1.89 -5.11 -1.99
CA HIS A 180 -1.86 -3.87 -2.76
C HIS A 180 -1.22 -4.06 -4.13
N ALA A 181 -0.10 -4.77 -4.21
CA ALA A 181 0.54 -5.04 -5.49
C ALA A 181 -0.38 -5.84 -6.42
N THR A 182 -1.09 -6.86 -5.93
CA THR A 182 -2.00 -7.64 -6.78
C THR A 182 -3.26 -6.87 -7.16
N TYR A 183 -3.78 -6.05 -6.25
CA TYR A 183 -4.87 -5.11 -6.56
C TYR A 183 -4.45 -4.17 -7.70
N ASN A 184 -3.30 -3.51 -7.57
CA ASN A 184 -2.83 -2.56 -8.58
C ASN A 184 -2.46 -3.26 -9.90
N LEU A 185 -1.92 -4.48 -9.86
CA LEU A 185 -1.66 -5.28 -11.06
C LEU A 185 -2.96 -5.58 -11.82
N ALA A 186 -4.00 -6.04 -11.12
CA ALA A 186 -5.31 -6.26 -11.72
C ALA A 186 -5.85 -4.94 -12.29
N ALA A 187 -5.85 -3.85 -11.52
CA ALA A 187 -6.29 -2.54 -11.98
C ALA A 187 -5.49 -2.04 -13.20
N THR A 188 -4.20 -2.30 -13.29
CA THR A 188 -3.36 -1.86 -14.42
C THR A 188 -3.75 -2.59 -15.72
N LEU A 189 -4.18 -3.84 -15.62
CA LEU A 189 -4.61 -4.64 -16.79
C LEU A 189 -5.98 -4.25 -17.31
N TYR A 190 -6.76 -3.48 -16.54
CA TYR A 190 -8.14 -3.14 -16.86
C TYR A 190 -8.40 -1.64 -16.82
N PHE A 191 -8.86 -1.07 -17.93
CA PHE A 191 -9.25 0.34 -17.98
C PHE A 191 -10.72 0.49 -17.60
N LEU A 192 -10.99 1.43 -16.69
CA LEU A 192 -12.33 1.79 -16.22
C LEU A 192 -12.74 3.15 -16.77
N ALA A 193 -13.90 3.22 -17.41
CA ALA A 193 -14.49 4.50 -17.79
C ALA A 193 -14.93 5.26 -16.53
N LEU A 194 -14.56 6.54 -16.43
CA LEU A 194 -14.96 7.39 -15.31
C LEU A 194 -16.41 7.86 -15.49
N ASN A 195 -17.35 7.08 -14.95
CA ASN A 195 -18.76 7.41 -14.85
C ASN A 195 -19.34 6.93 -13.50
N THR A 196 -20.50 7.44 -13.11
CA THR A 196 -21.13 7.16 -11.81
C THR A 196 -21.34 5.66 -11.57
N THR A 197 -21.74 4.89 -12.58
CA THR A 197 -21.98 3.45 -12.45
C THR A 197 -20.69 2.72 -12.15
N THR A 198 -19.64 3.00 -12.91
CA THR A 198 -18.32 2.39 -12.72
C THR A 198 -17.73 2.72 -11.35
N ILE A 199 -17.84 3.97 -10.91
CA ILE A 199 -17.32 4.41 -9.60
C ILE A 199 -18.12 3.76 -8.46
N SER A 200 -19.43 3.63 -8.60
CA SER A 200 -20.28 2.95 -7.61
C SER A 200 -19.96 1.47 -7.50
N LEU A 201 -19.73 0.79 -8.65
CA LEU A 201 -19.32 -0.60 -8.67
C LEU A 201 -17.92 -0.80 -8.08
N LEU A 202 -16.99 0.12 -8.34
CA LEU A 202 -15.66 0.09 -7.75
C LEU A 202 -15.75 0.15 -6.23
N LEU A 203 -16.45 1.15 -5.69
CA LEU A 203 -16.64 1.31 -4.25
C LEU A 203 -17.33 0.09 -3.61
N ALA A 204 -18.36 -0.46 -4.25
CA ALA A 204 -19.03 -1.67 -3.77
C ALA A 204 -18.07 -2.87 -3.73
N SER A 205 -17.18 -2.97 -4.72
CA SER A 205 -16.17 -4.03 -4.81
C SER A 205 -15.10 -3.89 -3.73
N ASP A 206 -14.71 -2.68 -3.34
CA ASP A 206 -13.79 -2.47 -2.22
C ASP A 206 -14.43 -2.79 -0.87
N ILE A 207 -15.70 -2.41 -0.68
CA ILE A 207 -16.45 -2.77 0.53
C ILE A 207 -16.53 -4.30 0.66
N PHE A 208 -16.71 -5.00 -0.46
CA PHE A 208 -16.65 -6.45 -0.48
C PHE A 208 -15.26 -6.99 -0.16
N SER A 209 -14.19 -6.39 -0.70
CA SER A 209 -12.81 -6.73 -0.34
C SER A 209 -12.56 -6.58 1.16
N LEU A 210 -12.99 -5.46 1.74
CA LEU A 210 -12.91 -5.18 3.17
C LEU A 210 -13.61 -6.26 3.98
N ALA A 211 -14.84 -6.64 3.60
CA ALA A 211 -15.57 -7.71 4.26
C ALA A 211 -14.84 -9.06 4.17
N ALA A 212 -14.29 -9.40 3.00
CA ALA A 212 -13.51 -10.62 2.78
C ALA A 212 -12.24 -10.64 3.64
N VAL A 213 -11.53 -9.51 3.75
CA VAL A 213 -10.38 -9.34 4.65
C VAL A 213 -10.78 -9.52 6.10
N LEU A 214 -11.86 -8.90 6.57
CA LEU A 214 -12.33 -9.06 7.95
C LEU A 214 -12.65 -10.52 8.30
N VAL A 215 -13.30 -11.24 7.38
CA VAL A 215 -13.57 -12.67 7.52
C VAL A 215 -12.25 -13.46 7.54
N TYR A 216 -11.37 -13.22 6.58
CA TYR A 216 -10.07 -13.88 6.49
C TYR A 216 -9.24 -13.70 7.77
N LEU A 217 -9.08 -12.46 8.23
CA LEU A 217 -8.30 -12.11 9.41
C LEU A 217 -8.89 -12.76 10.67
N ARG A 218 -10.22 -12.81 10.81
CA ARG A 218 -10.89 -13.49 11.92
C ARG A 218 -10.51 -14.97 12.00
N PHE A 219 -10.51 -15.69 10.89
CA PHE A 219 -10.21 -17.14 10.88
C PHE A 219 -8.71 -17.45 10.87
N SER A 220 -7.87 -16.54 10.36
CA SER A 220 -6.42 -16.72 10.35
C SER A 220 -5.76 -16.64 11.74
N GLN A 221 -6.44 -16.05 12.74
CA GLN A 221 -5.93 -15.87 14.11
C GLN A 221 -5.85 -17.18 14.92
N HIS A 222 -6.58 -18.22 14.52
CA HIS A 222 -6.70 -19.45 15.32
C HIS A 222 -5.51 -20.43 15.20
N LYS A 223 -4.48 -20.13 14.39
CA LYS A 223 -3.38 -21.08 14.13
C LYS A 223 -2.12 -20.93 14.98
N ILE A 224 -2.02 -19.92 15.85
CA ILE A 224 -0.85 -19.77 16.76
C ILE A 224 -1.02 -20.60 18.05
N LEU A 225 -2.21 -21.15 18.33
CA LEU A 225 -2.49 -21.91 19.55
C LEU A 225 -1.98 -23.36 19.55
N PHE A 226 -1.44 -23.88 18.43
CA PHE A 226 -0.99 -25.28 18.33
C PHE A 226 0.51 -25.48 18.06
N SER A 227 1.33 -24.42 18.11
CA SER A 227 2.80 -24.56 17.97
C SER A 227 3.58 -24.52 19.30
N ARG A 228 2.89 -24.72 20.43
CA ARG A 228 3.51 -24.88 21.76
C ARG A 228 3.04 -26.15 22.46
N VAL A 229 3.09 -27.28 21.76
CA VAL A 229 3.06 -28.63 22.38
C VAL A 229 4.22 -29.42 21.80
#